data_AF-A0A6B3FDQ9-F1
#
_entry.id   AF-A0A6B3FDQ9-F1
#
_cell.length_a   1.000
_cell.length_b   1.000
_cell.length_c   1.000
_cell.angle_alpha   90.00
_cell.angle_beta   90.00
_cell.angle_gamma   90.00
#
_symmetry.space_group_name_H-M   'P 1'
#
loop_
_entity.id
_entity.type
_entity.pdbx_description
1 polymer ?
#
loop_
_entity_poly.entity_id
_entity_poly.type
_entity_poly.pdbx_seq_one_letter_code
_entity_poly.pdbx_strand_id
1 'polypeptide(L)'
;IEAVDRNGTVLSKEKYPSLGPILDTLRQKYGETSGGSAGIETWIEPADETQPDVNLLTLAKGKPGKVQTTLDANAQAAAERAVKKFAQASVVAVKPSTGAIRAVANNPVTEFNVALQGKQAPG
;
A
#
# COMPACT_ATOMS: atom_id res chain seq x y z
N ILE A 1 5.23 5.54 4.41
CA ILE A 1 4.69 6.41 3.34
C ILE A 1 3.18 6.54 3.48
N GLU A 2 2.62 7.65 3.04
CA GLU A 2 1.22 7.84 2.70
C GLU A 2 1.10 7.74 1.17
N ALA A 3 0.54 6.65 0.69
CA ALA A 3 0.26 6.51 -0.74
C ALA A 3 -1.08 7.18 -1.07
N VAL A 4 -1.10 7.99 -2.13
CA VAL A 4 -2.32 8.62 -2.62
C VAL A 4 -2.58 8.26 -4.07
N ASP A 5 -3.85 8.27 -4.46
CA ASP A 5 -4.30 8.13 -5.83
C ASP A 5 -3.94 9.38 -6.66
N ARG A 6 -4.21 9.32 -7.96
CA ARG A 6 -3.93 10.42 -8.90
C ARG A 6 -4.59 11.75 -8.52
N ASN A 7 -5.67 11.73 -7.74
CA ASN A 7 -6.45 12.88 -7.30
C ASN A 7 -6.13 13.27 -5.84
N GLY A 8 -5.16 12.62 -5.19
CA GLY A 8 -4.76 12.89 -3.81
C GLY A 8 -5.54 12.12 -2.74
N THR A 9 -6.40 11.18 -3.12
CA THR A 9 -7.15 10.33 -2.17
C THR A 9 -6.22 9.29 -1.55
N VAL A 10 -6.20 9.17 -0.22
CA VAL A 10 -5.36 8.17 0.47
C VAL A 10 -5.78 6.75 0.09
N LEU A 11 -4.79 5.95 -0.28
CA LEU A 11 -4.93 4.52 -0.58
C LEU A 11 -4.41 3.72 0.62
N SER A 12 -5.32 3.06 1.33
CA SER A 12 -4.99 2.24 2.50
C SER A 12 -5.37 0.78 2.27
N LYS A 13 -4.65 -0.15 2.92
CA LYS A 13 -4.92 -1.58 2.84
C LYS A 13 -6.26 -1.97 3.48
N GLU A 14 -6.72 -1.18 4.46
CA GLU A 14 -8.00 -1.39 5.14
C GLU A 14 -9.16 -1.10 4.18
N LYS A 15 -9.03 -0.06 3.35
CA LYS A 15 -10.04 0.31 2.36
C LYS A 15 -9.90 -0.48 1.05
N TYR A 16 -8.67 -0.82 0.68
CA TYR A 16 -8.32 -1.52 -0.55
C TYR A 16 -7.38 -2.70 -0.27
N PRO A 17 -7.89 -3.83 0.23
CA PRO A 17 -7.05 -4.96 0.65
C PRO A 17 -6.14 -5.50 -0.46
N SER A 18 -6.56 -5.48 -1.72
CA SER A 18 -5.72 -5.99 -2.82
C SER A 18 -4.50 -5.11 -3.11
N LEU A 19 -4.46 -3.89 -2.57
CA LEU A 19 -3.30 -3.01 -2.68
C LEU A 19 -2.23 -3.27 -1.62
N GLY A 20 -2.50 -4.04 -0.54
CA GLY A 20 -1.58 -4.25 0.57
C GLY A 20 -0.12 -4.52 0.13
N PRO A 21 0.14 -5.59 -0.65
CA PRO A 21 1.49 -5.91 -1.11
C PRO A 21 2.13 -4.82 -1.99
N ILE A 22 1.31 -4.10 -2.77
CA ILE A 22 1.76 -2.98 -3.62
C ILE A 22 2.16 -1.80 -2.75
N LEU A 23 1.37 -1.46 -1.73
CA LEU A 23 1.67 -0.37 -0.80
C LEU A 23 2.94 -0.66 0.02
N ASP A 24 3.16 -1.91 0.38
CA ASP A 24 4.39 -2.34 1.07
C ASP A 24 5.61 -2.25 0.16
N THR A 25 5.48 -2.68 -1.10
CA THR A 25 6.53 -2.52 -2.10
C THR A 25 6.85 -1.04 -2.36
N LEU A 26 5.82 -0.18 -2.44
CA LEU A 26 6.01 1.28 -2.58
C LEU A 26 6.72 1.86 -1.37
N ARG A 27 6.39 1.40 -0.15
CA ARG A 27 7.06 1.83 1.08
C ARG A 27 8.53 1.42 1.07
N GLN A 28 8.83 0.20 0.67
CA GLN A 28 10.21 -0.29 0.57
C GLN A 28 11.02 0.51 -0.46
N LYS A 29 10.44 0.80 -1.62
CA LYS A 29 11.16 1.43 -2.73
C LYS A 29 11.28 2.96 -2.60
N TYR A 30 10.25 3.62 -2.07
CA TYR A 30 10.16 5.08 -2.04
C TYR A 30 10.09 5.65 -0.61
N GLY A 31 10.20 4.81 0.42
CA GLY A 31 10.13 5.23 1.82
C GLY A 31 11.05 6.40 2.14
N GLU A 32 12.33 6.26 1.81
CA GLU A 32 13.37 7.25 2.09
C GLU A 32 13.22 8.53 1.25
N THR A 33 12.74 8.42 0.01
CA THR A 33 12.63 9.55 -0.93
C THR A 33 11.26 10.23 -0.91
N SER A 34 10.31 9.71 -0.14
CA SER A 34 8.94 10.23 -0.04
C SER A 34 8.81 11.53 0.77
N GLY A 35 9.91 12.06 1.31
CA GLY A 35 9.90 13.31 2.08
C GLY A 35 9.30 13.21 3.48
N GLY A 36 9.31 12.00 4.06
CA GLY A 36 8.90 11.77 5.45
C GLY A 36 9.97 12.23 6.45
N SER A 37 9.58 12.39 7.70
CA SER A 37 10.50 12.67 8.80
C SER A 37 10.41 11.58 9.86
N ALA A 38 11.56 11.17 10.41
CA ALA A 38 11.59 10.25 11.54
C ALA A 38 10.98 10.91 12.79
N GLY A 39 10.39 10.09 13.65
CA GLY A 39 10.04 10.51 15.00
C GLY A 39 11.28 10.55 15.87
N ILE A 40 11.28 11.39 16.90
CA ILE A 40 12.32 11.45 17.91
C ILE A 40 11.65 11.25 19.27
N GLU A 41 12.09 10.23 20.00
CA GLU A 41 11.52 9.83 21.29
C GLU A 41 12.62 9.64 22.32
N THR A 42 12.27 9.86 23.59
CA THR A 42 13.07 9.51 24.76
C THR A 42 12.41 8.33 25.45
N TRP A 43 13.21 7.34 25.80
CA TRP A 43 12.78 6.04 26.30
C TRP A 43 13.77 5.53 27.35
N ILE A 44 13.28 4.67 28.24
CA ILE A 44 14.10 3.93 29.21
C ILE A 44 14.29 2.52 28.69
N GLU A 45 15.56 2.13 28.54
CA GLU A 45 15.97 0.75 28.31
C GLU A 45 15.85 -0.03 29.62
N PRO A 46 15.03 -1.09 29.67
CA PRO A 46 14.86 -1.88 30.89
C PRO A 46 16.11 -2.71 31.19
N ALA A 47 16.40 -2.91 32.48
CA ALA A 47 17.52 -3.77 32.90
C ALA A 47 17.30 -5.26 32.58
N ASP A 48 16.06 -5.63 32.25
CA ASP A 48 15.62 -6.96 31.89
C ASP A 48 15.10 -6.91 30.44
N GLU A 49 15.83 -7.54 29.52
CA GLU A 49 15.51 -7.56 28.08
C GLU A 49 14.17 -8.23 27.76
N THR A 50 13.53 -8.91 28.71
CA THR A 50 12.18 -9.47 28.53
C THR A 50 11.08 -8.41 28.69
N GLN A 51 11.40 -7.24 29.21
CA GLN A 51 10.47 -6.12 29.37
C GLN A 51 10.54 -5.17 28.16
N PRO A 52 9.41 -4.58 27.74
CA PRO A 52 9.40 -3.61 26.66
C PRO A 52 9.98 -2.27 27.12
N ASP A 53 10.57 -1.54 26.20
CA ASP A 53 11.04 -0.18 26.46
C ASP A 53 9.89 0.75 26.86
N VAL A 54 10.18 1.65 27.81
CA VAL A 54 9.20 2.61 28.32
C VAL A 54 9.45 3.96 27.68
N ASN A 55 8.59 4.37 26.75
CA ASN A 55 8.61 5.72 26.18
C ASN A 55 8.21 6.75 27.26
N LEU A 56 9.07 7.75 27.47
CA LEU A 56 8.84 8.86 28.40
C LEU A 56 8.28 10.09 27.71
N LEU A 57 8.79 10.40 26.51
CA LEU A 57 8.44 11.61 25.79
C LEU A 57 8.74 11.50 24.29
N THR A 58 7.74 11.80 23.46
CA THR A 58 7.93 12.05 22.02
C THR A 58 8.27 13.52 21.78
N LEU A 59 9.51 13.82 21.42
CA LEU A 59 10.02 15.17 21.11
C LEU A 59 9.54 15.66 19.74
N ALA A 60 9.51 14.75 18.76
CA ALA A 60 9.01 15.04 17.42
C ALA A 60 8.24 13.82 16.90
N LYS A 61 7.01 14.05 16.44
CA LYS A 61 6.25 12.99 15.76
C LYS A 61 6.79 12.79 14.35
N GLY A 62 7.07 11.53 14.00
CA GLY A 62 7.39 11.17 12.64
C GLY A 62 6.24 11.50 11.69
N LYS A 63 6.55 11.92 10.47
CA LYS A 63 5.56 12.19 9.43
C LYS A 63 5.80 11.23 8.27
N PRO A 64 4.77 10.50 7.81
CA PRO A 64 4.92 9.65 6.64
C PRO A 64 5.20 10.53 5.42
N GLY A 65 6.21 10.17 4.64
CA GLY A 65 6.40 10.80 3.34
C GLY A 65 5.31 10.40 2.36
N LYS A 66 4.99 11.27 1.39
CA LYS A 66 3.86 11.11 0.48
C LYS A 66 4.32 10.54 -0.85
N VAL A 67 3.61 9.52 -1.36
CA VAL A 67 3.86 8.92 -2.68
C VAL A 67 2.60 9.03 -3.51
N GLN A 68 2.64 9.86 -4.56
CA GLN A 68 1.53 9.96 -5.50
C GLN A 68 1.61 8.84 -6.53
N THR A 69 0.53 8.08 -6.65
CA THR A 69 0.41 6.97 -7.60
C THR A 69 -0.41 7.38 -8.82
N THR A 70 -0.45 6.51 -9.83
CA THR A 70 -1.34 6.67 -10.99
C THR A 70 -2.72 6.05 -10.81
N LEU A 71 -2.92 5.33 -9.70
CA LEU A 71 -4.17 4.66 -9.37
C LEU A 71 -5.31 5.66 -9.22
N ASP A 72 -6.53 5.16 -9.37
CA ASP A 72 -7.76 5.91 -9.13
C ASP A 72 -8.58 5.17 -8.06
N ALA A 73 -8.88 5.85 -6.96
CA ALA A 73 -9.52 5.25 -5.79
C ALA A 73 -10.92 4.68 -6.10
N ASN A 74 -11.65 5.27 -7.05
CA ASN A 74 -12.97 4.80 -7.45
C ASN A 74 -12.88 3.60 -8.40
N ALA A 75 -11.95 3.65 -9.35
CA ALA A 75 -11.65 2.50 -10.22
C ALA A 75 -11.18 1.29 -9.39
N GLN A 76 -10.31 1.52 -8.40
CA GLN A 76 -9.84 0.48 -7.48
C GLN A 76 -11.00 -0.18 -6.72
N ALA A 77 -11.90 0.63 -6.14
CA ALA A 77 -13.08 0.11 -5.46
C ALA A 77 -13.96 -0.73 -6.40
N ALA A 78 -14.13 -0.30 -7.65
CA ALA A 78 -14.88 -1.04 -8.66
C ALA A 78 -14.21 -2.36 -9.04
N ALA A 79 -12.88 -2.36 -9.21
CA ALA A 79 -12.09 -3.55 -9.51
C ALA A 79 -12.21 -4.60 -8.40
N GLU A 80 -12.08 -4.21 -7.14
CA GLU A 80 -12.24 -5.12 -6.00
C GLU A 80 -13.65 -5.70 -5.92
N ARG A 81 -14.70 -4.90 -6.16
CA ARG A 81 -16.08 -5.41 -6.24
C ARG A 81 -16.27 -6.40 -7.37
N ALA A 82 -15.58 -6.22 -8.50
CA ALA A 82 -15.69 -7.09 -9.65
C ALA A 82 -15.06 -8.46 -9.39
N VAL A 83 -13.82 -8.50 -8.88
CA VAL A 83 -13.11 -9.77 -8.62
C VAL A 83 -13.73 -10.59 -7.49
N LYS A 84 -14.35 -9.93 -6.49
CA LYS A 84 -15.07 -10.60 -5.39
C LYS A 84 -16.26 -11.46 -5.83
N LYS A 85 -16.74 -11.30 -7.07
CA LYS A 85 -17.85 -12.11 -7.61
C LYS A 85 -17.43 -13.54 -7.97
N PHE A 86 -16.13 -13.83 -7.98
CA PHE A 86 -15.58 -15.11 -8.44
C PHE A 86 -14.54 -15.61 -7.45
N ALA A 87 -14.46 -16.93 -7.26
CA ALA A 87 -13.50 -17.54 -6.33
C ALA A 87 -12.05 -17.23 -6.70
N GLN A 88 -11.75 -17.20 -8.00
CA GLN A 88 -10.44 -16.86 -8.55
C GLN A 88 -10.64 -15.87 -9.70
N ALA A 89 -10.23 -14.62 -9.50
CA ALA A 89 -10.30 -13.60 -10.52
C ALA A 89 -9.22 -12.55 -10.31
N SER A 90 -8.80 -11.91 -11.41
CA SER A 90 -7.83 -10.82 -11.41
C SER A 90 -8.23 -9.79 -12.45
N VAL A 91 -7.95 -8.52 -12.17
CA VAL A 91 -8.20 -7.42 -13.11
C VAL A 91 -7.12 -6.37 -12.99
N VAL A 92 -6.70 -5.85 -14.13
CA VAL A 92 -5.86 -4.66 -14.24
C VAL A 92 -6.54 -3.70 -15.19
N ALA A 93 -6.81 -2.47 -14.74
CA ALA A 93 -7.32 -1.40 -15.57
C ALA A 93 -6.17 -0.46 -15.93
N VAL A 94 -5.95 -0.21 -17.21
CA VAL A 94 -4.85 0.63 -17.73
C VAL A 94 -5.43 1.78 -18.54
N LYS A 95 -4.87 3.00 -18.41
CA LYS A 95 -5.12 4.10 -19.35
C LYS A 95 -4.23 3.91 -20.59
N PRO A 96 -4.79 3.51 -21.76
CA PRO A 96 -3.98 3.08 -22.90
C PRO A 96 -2.97 4.13 -23.37
N SER A 97 -3.37 5.40 -23.42
CA SER A 97 -2.52 6.49 -23.94
C SER A 97 -1.28 6.82 -23.08
N THR A 98 -1.15 6.24 -21.89
CA THR A 98 -0.05 6.56 -20.94
C THR A 98 0.59 5.32 -20.30
N GLY A 99 0.00 4.14 -20.49
CA GLY A 99 0.36 2.94 -19.73
C GLY A 99 0.04 3.01 -18.22
N ALA A 100 -0.56 4.09 -17.73
CA ALA A 100 -0.86 4.28 -16.32
C ALA A 100 -1.88 3.23 -15.83
N ILE A 101 -1.49 2.49 -14.80
CA ILE A 101 -2.38 1.58 -14.07
C ILE A 101 -3.38 2.42 -13.27
N ARG A 102 -4.68 2.18 -13.47
CA ARG A 102 -5.77 2.85 -12.75
C ARG A 102 -6.34 2.03 -11.61
N ALA A 103 -6.35 0.71 -11.76
CA ALA A 103 -6.78 -0.21 -10.72
C ALA A 103 -6.10 -1.57 -10.91
N VAL A 104 -5.84 -2.25 -9.80
CA VAL A 104 -5.31 -3.62 -9.75
C VAL A 104 -6.01 -4.35 -8.61
N ALA A 105 -6.69 -5.44 -8.92
CA ALA A 105 -7.32 -6.27 -7.90
C ALA A 105 -7.29 -7.75 -8.27
N ASN A 106 -7.25 -8.60 -7.24
CA ASN A 106 -7.39 -10.04 -7.37
C ASN A 106 -8.20 -10.61 -6.20
N ASN A 107 -8.81 -11.76 -6.43
CA ASN A 107 -9.47 -12.59 -5.42
C ASN A 107 -8.98 -14.04 -5.56
N PRO A 108 -8.60 -14.73 -4.46
CA PRO A 108 -8.47 -14.20 -3.10
C PRO A 108 -7.39 -13.12 -2.97
N VAL A 109 -7.48 -12.29 -1.93
CA VAL A 109 -6.44 -11.33 -1.58
C VAL A 109 -5.33 -12.08 -0.85
N THR A 110 -4.14 -12.10 -1.46
CA THR A 110 -2.94 -12.77 -0.95
C THR A 110 -1.72 -11.87 -1.14
N GLU A 111 -0.61 -12.18 -0.47
CA GLU A 111 0.67 -11.49 -0.68
C GLU A 111 1.14 -11.56 -2.14
N PHE A 112 0.85 -12.67 -2.82
CA PHE A 112 1.07 -12.80 -4.25
C PHE A 112 -0.05 -12.10 -5.04
N ASN A 113 0.28 -11.06 -5.79
CA ASN A 113 -0.68 -10.32 -6.60
C ASN A 113 -0.80 -10.98 -7.99
N VAL A 114 -1.78 -11.87 -8.15
CA VAL A 114 -1.99 -12.62 -9.39
C VAL A 114 -2.23 -11.70 -10.60
N ALA A 115 -2.80 -10.51 -10.39
CA ALA A 115 -3.05 -9.56 -11.47
C ALA A 115 -1.77 -8.97 -12.08
N LEU A 116 -0.66 -8.91 -11.32
CA LEU A 116 0.64 -8.41 -11.79
C LEU A 116 1.70 -9.51 -11.96
N GLN A 117 1.59 -10.60 -11.21
CA GLN A 117 2.63 -11.63 -11.10
C GLN A 117 2.17 -12.99 -11.66
N GLY A 118 0.86 -13.18 -11.87
CA GLY A 118 0.29 -14.41 -12.38
C GLY A 118 0.75 -14.73 -13.81
N LYS A 119 0.85 -16.02 -14.12
CA LYS A 119 1.17 -16.52 -15.46
C LYS A 119 0.06 -17.48 -15.89
N GLN A 120 -0.57 -17.16 -17.02
CA GLN A 120 -1.62 -18.00 -17.60
C GLN A 120 -1.52 -17.92 -19.14
N ALA A 121 -1.85 -19.02 -19.81
CA ALA A 121 -1.95 -19.02 -21.27
C ALA A 121 -3.01 -17.98 -21.71
N PRO A 122 -2.72 -17.14 -22.72
CA PRO A 122 -3.58 -16.02 -23.10
C PRO A 122 -4.83 -16.44 -23.92
N GLY A 123 -4.96 -17.73 -24.24
CA GLY A 123 -6.02 -18.32 -25.04
C GLY A 123 -5.73 -19.78 -25.34
#